data_AF-A0A6L7D853-F1
#
_entry.id   AF-A0A6L7D853-F1
#
_cell.length_a   1.000
_cell.length_b   1.000
_cell.length_c   1.000
_cell.angle_alpha   90.00
_cell.angle_beta   90.00
_cell.angle_gamma   90.00
#
_symmetry.space_group_name_H-M   'P 1'
#
loop_
_entity.id
_entity.type
_entity.pdbx_description
1 polymer ?
#
loop_
_entity_poly.entity_id
_entity_poly.type
_entity_poly.pdbx_seq_one_letter_code
_entity_poly.pdbx_strand_id
1 'polypeptide(L)'
;MSSLSMSSNLYVDIANKEINIFANNKDILDYGIIYNEIEKQYNINIDEYTINLYFNEYLLTGGIESNNDLLFGNLDSNNELLESKPIYYLQDSIDSKDSTQTLQVFLDSKVLTILHYSILESSLNIKLESKSKEAKKILSKELDYCKAKASGNDNKVIESTAFLCPILEDNEIKCIHGGIVKLKSNKGKNFKSNNKSMILESDLLNSQIIGCQNTILGVPTPCNLISLISPAARALKKYNDDYPIMQDLVAGNIFSDKGFPLIATPKPNTFKINSPKPTLDSKQNLDSIESSINLTKPKLEIITPFYALDEYYLTSSYYENRDINQSGFYNTFKQIDLDLNIDSNTTKSLNEIIESIYDIYDKKYFKHAIINIRIAYSIYEYILVMPKYIPKFIESKIDSKDLEYGYGDFIDLKRDYIRECDDKEINLNIQGKILLAPSGTSKIRLEVR
;
A
#
# COMPACT_ATOMS: atom_id res chain seq x y z
N MET A 1 32.37 0.88 7.18
CA MET A 1 31.73 -0.09 6.27
C MET A 1 30.84 0.72 5.34
N SER A 2 31.06 0.56 4.03
CA SER A 2 30.53 1.37 2.92
C SER A 2 29.00 1.41 2.89
N SER A 3 28.40 2.59 2.73
CA SER A 3 26.95 2.76 2.58
C SER A 3 26.52 3.35 1.23
N LEU A 4 27.26 3.05 0.16
CA LEU A 4 26.59 2.68 -1.08
C LEU A 4 25.84 1.37 -0.84
N SER A 5 24.60 1.30 -1.29
CA SER A 5 23.86 0.04 -1.29
C SER A 5 24.71 -1.05 -1.94
N MET A 6 24.66 -2.28 -1.44
CA MET A 6 25.39 -3.41 -2.05
C MET A 6 24.93 -3.71 -3.48
N SER A 7 23.97 -2.97 -4.04
CA SER A 7 23.39 -3.16 -5.36
C SER A 7 23.52 -1.99 -6.33
N SER A 8 23.81 -0.77 -5.86
CA SER A 8 24.04 0.39 -6.73
C SER A 8 25.51 0.41 -7.13
N ASN A 9 25.80 0.40 -8.44
CA ASN A 9 27.17 0.48 -8.91
C ASN A 9 27.58 1.95 -9.10
N LEU A 10 28.75 2.29 -8.60
CA LEU A 10 29.38 3.60 -8.79
C LEU A 10 30.59 3.46 -9.68
N TYR A 11 30.64 4.24 -10.74
CA TYR A 11 31.79 4.37 -11.61
C TYR A 11 32.27 5.82 -11.61
N VAL A 12 33.53 6.03 -11.27
CA VAL A 12 34.15 7.36 -11.24
C VAL A 12 35.24 7.42 -12.30
N ASP A 13 35.05 8.28 -13.30
CA ASP A 13 36.04 8.60 -14.32
C ASP A 13 36.75 9.90 -13.96
N ILE A 14 37.93 9.76 -13.35
CA ILE A 14 38.76 10.90 -12.94
C ILE A 14 39.25 11.70 -14.15
N ALA A 15 39.50 11.05 -15.28
CA ALA A 15 40.06 11.72 -16.45
C ALA A 15 39.02 12.60 -17.14
N ASN A 16 37.77 12.11 -17.25
CA ASN A 16 36.67 12.83 -17.89
C ASN A 16 35.85 13.69 -16.91
N LYS A 17 36.17 13.64 -15.61
CA LYS A 17 35.39 14.27 -14.54
C LYS A 17 33.92 13.85 -14.57
N GLU A 18 33.67 12.55 -14.71
CA GLU A 18 32.32 11.98 -14.72
C GLU A 18 32.12 10.99 -13.58
N ILE A 19 30.92 11.01 -12.99
CA ILE A 19 30.48 10.07 -11.97
C ILE A 19 29.18 9.46 -12.47
N ASN A 20 29.21 8.16 -12.75
CA ASN A 20 28.04 7.41 -13.19
C ASN A 20 27.53 6.57 -12.01
N ILE A 21 26.32 6.87 -11.56
CA ILE A 21 25.61 6.14 -10.51
C ILE A 21 24.56 5.29 -11.18
N PHE A 22 24.63 3.98 -10.99
CA PHE A 22 23.67 3.03 -11.54
C PHE A 22 22.72 2.61 -10.42
N ALA A 23 21.57 3.24 -10.40
CA ALA A 23 20.44 2.88 -9.56
C ALA A 23 19.62 1.78 -10.20
N ASN A 24 19.34 0.78 -9.38
CA ASN A 24 18.40 -0.25 -9.69
C ASN A 24 17.03 0.09 -9.12
N ASN A 25 16.07 -0.71 -9.56
CA ASN A 25 14.74 -0.68 -9.03
C ASN A 25 14.73 -0.84 -7.50
N LYS A 26 14.13 0.14 -6.81
CA LYS A 26 14.05 0.29 -5.36
C LYS A 26 15.30 0.71 -4.62
N ASP A 27 16.30 1.15 -5.37
CA ASP A 27 17.40 1.86 -4.73
C ASP A 27 16.87 3.12 -4.06
N ILE A 28 17.49 3.41 -2.92
CA ILE A 28 17.23 4.64 -2.18
C ILE A 28 18.54 5.37 -2.06
N LEU A 29 18.58 6.55 -2.64
CA LEU A 29 19.78 7.35 -2.74
C LEU A 29 19.63 8.56 -1.85
N ASP A 30 20.43 8.61 -0.79
CA ASP A 30 20.55 9.82 -0.01
C ASP A 30 21.59 10.73 -0.65
N TYR A 31 21.13 11.80 -1.30
CA TYR A 31 21.99 12.75 -2.01
C TYR A 31 23.14 13.26 -1.11
N GLY A 32 22.82 13.64 0.13
CA GLY A 32 23.80 14.21 1.05
C GLY A 32 24.85 13.19 1.50
N ILE A 33 24.46 11.93 1.66
CA ILE A 33 25.41 10.86 2.01
C ILE A 33 26.29 10.52 0.81
N ILE A 34 25.69 10.36 -0.38
CA ILE A 34 26.39 9.97 -1.61
C ILE A 34 27.51 10.95 -1.94
N TYR A 35 27.24 12.25 -1.88
CA TYR A 35 28.24 13.28 -2.14
C TYR A 35 29.43 13.15 -1.19
N ASN A 36 29.15 13.13 0.12
CA ASN A 36 30.19 13.01 1.15
C ASN A 36 31.01 11.72 1.03
N GLU A 37 30.37 10.60 0.68
CA GLU A 37 31.06 9.32 0.50
C GLU A 37 31.98 9.33 -0.72
N ILE A 38 31.52 9.86 -1.86
CA ILE A 38 32.32 9.95 -3.08
C ILE A 38 33.54 10.84 -2.87
N GLU A 39 33.34 12.04 -2.30
CA GLU A 39 34.44 12.96 -2.01
C GLU A 39 35.49 12.30 -1.10
N LYS A 40 35.03 11.62 -0.05
CA LYS A 40 35.92 10.95 0.91
C LYS A 40 36.65 9.74 0.30
N GLN A 41 35.95 8.93 -0.49
CA GLN A 41 36.50 7.69 -1.04
C GLN A 41 37.51 7.95 -2.16
N TYR A 42 37.23 8.92 -3.03
CA TYR A 42 38.07 9.22 -4.20
C TYR A 42 38.97 10.44 -3.98
N ASN A 43 38.81 11.16 -2.86
CA ASN A 43 39.54 12.38 -2.53
C ASN A 43 39.44 13.42 -3.66
N ILE A 44 38.21 13.68 -4.11
CA ILE A 44 37.86 14.62 -5.17
C ILE A 44 36.93 15.71 -4.62
N ASN A 45 36.88 16.86 -5.30
CA ASN A 45 35.82 17.85 -5.14
C ASN A 45 34.68 17.48 -6.11
N ILE A 46 33.52 17.10 -5.59
CA ILE A 46 32.43 16.56 -6.42
C ILE A 46 31.80 17.61 -7.33
N ASP A 47 31.87 18.90 -6.96
CA ASP A 47 31.34 20.01 -7.76
C ASP A 47 32.07 20.18 -9.11
N GLU A 48 33.26 19.58 -9.25
CA GLU A 48 33.99 19.58 -10.52
C GLU A 48 33.58 18.46 -11.48
N TYR A 49 32.71 17.54 -11.03
CA TYR A 49 32.33 16.34 -11.77
C TYR A 49 30.89 16.42 -12.26
N THR A 50 30.65 15.89 -13.47
CA THR A 50 29.29 15.67 -13.97
C THR A 50 28.77 14.37 -13.37
N ILE A 51 27.64 14.45 -12.66
CA ILE A 51 26.97 13.28 -12.11
C ILE A 51 25.86 12.85 -13.06
N ASN A 52 25.88 11.57 -13.43
CA ASN A 52 24.85 10.93 -14.22
C ASN A 52 24.21 9.82 -13.40
N LEU A 53 22.92 9.96 -13.12
CA LEU A 53 22.13 8.92 -12.47
C LEU A 53 21.37 8.10 -13.50
N TYR A 54 21.72 6.83 -13.63
CA TYR A 54 21.01 5.87 -14.45
C TYR A 54 20.05 5.07 -13.59
N PHE A 55 18.77 5.04 -13.95
CA PHE A 55 17.78 4.19 -13.32
C PHE A 55 17.35 3.07 -14.28
N ASN A 56 17.77 1.84 -14.00
CA ASN A 56 17.56 0.69 -14.89
C ASN A 56 17.95 1.00 -16.34
N GLU A 57 19.20 1.43 -16.55
CA GLU A 57 19.78 1.81 -17.86
C GLU A 57 19.23 3.12 -18.45
N TYR A 58 18.21 3.74 -17.85
CA TYR A 58 17.66 5.01 -18.29
C TYR A 58 18.37 6.18 -17.61
N LEU A 59 18.98 7.09 -18.38
CA LEU A 59 19.58 8.31 -17.83
C LEU A 59 18.49 9.26 -17.33
N LEU A 60 18.55 9.60 -16.04
CA LEU A 60 17.61 10.54 -15.43
C LEU A 60 18.10 11.97 -15.61
N THR A 61 17.34 12.75 -16.37
CA THR A 61 17.62 14.18 -16.63
C THR A 61 16.59 15.12 -16.01
N GLY A 62 15.49 14.57 -15.48
CA GLY A 62 14.36 15.31 -14.95
C GLY A 62 13.25 15.54 -15.98
N GLY A 63 12.45 16.58 -15.79
CA GLY A 63 11.23 16.79 -16.58
C GLY A 63 10.46 18.04 -16.22
N ILE A 64 9.36 18.24 -16.94
CA ILE A 64 8.47 19.40 -16.79
C ILE A 64 7.27 19.01 -15.96
N GLU A 65 6.83 19.89 -15.07
CA GLU A 65 5.64 19.65 -14.26
C GLU A 65 4.39 19.47 -15.14
N SER A 66 3.65 18.40 -14.86
CA SER A 66 2.37 18.07 -15.46
C SER A 66 1.24 18.90 -14.87
N ASN A 67 0.01 18.68 -15.33
CA ASN A 67 -1.19 19.29 -14.73
C ASN A 67 -1.49 18.77 -13.31
N ASN A 68 -0.90 17.64 -12.92
CA ASN A 68 -0.95 17.15 -11.55
C ASN A 68 0.23 17.75 -10.79
N ASP A 69 -0.06 18.65 -9.85
CA ASP A 69 0.96 19.34 -9.04
C ASP A 69 1.97 18.34 -8.46
N LEU A 70 3.26 18.72 -8.48
CA LEU A 70 4.40 17.93 -7.98
C LEU A 70 4.73 16.66 -8.76
N LEU A 71 4.06 16.40 -9.90
CA LEU A 71 4.47 15.36 -10.85
C LEU A 71 5.13 15.98 -12.08
N PHE A 72 6.29 15.45 -12.45
CA PHE A 72 7.13 15.93 -13.53
C PHE A 72 7.48 14.79 -14.49
N GLY A 73 7.78 15.10 -15.73
CA GLY A 73 8.26 14.11 -16.68
C GLY A 73 8.28 14.63 -18.11
N ASN A 74 8.37 13.71 -19.05
CA ASN A 74 8.14 14.03 -20.46
C ASN A 74 6.64 14.09 -20.72
N LEU A 75 6.22 15.18 -21.37
CA LEU A 75 4.82 15.40 -21.72
C LEU A 75 4.55 15.04 -23.19
N ASP A 76 3.37 14.51 -23.45
CA ASP A 76 2.86 14.33 -24.81
C ASP A 76 2.27 15.65 -25.37
N SER A 77 1.67 15.59 -26.57
CA SER A 77 1.04 16.76 -27.20
C SER A 77 -0.16 17.32 -26.42
N ASN A 78 -0.73 16.55 -25.49
CA ASN A 78 -1.87 16.92 -24.67
C ASN A 78 -1.45 17.40 -23.26
N ASN A 79 -0.15 17.54 -23.00
CA ASN A 79 0.43 17.81 -21.68
C ASN A 79 0.20 16.68 -20.65
N GLU A 80 -0.01 15.45 -21.10
CA GLU A 80 -0.09 14.26 -20.24
C GLU A 80 1.29 13.60 -20.11
N LEU A 81 1.53 12.93 -18.97
CA LEU A 81 2.79 12.25 -18.71
C LEU A 81 2.94 11.03 -19.61
N LEU A 82 4.08 10.91 -20.28
CA LEU A 82 4.43 9.73 -21.07
C LEU A 82 4.84 8.57 -20.14
N GLU A 83 3.95 7.59 -19.98
CA GLU A 83 4.16 6.44 -19.08
C GLU A 83 5.37 5.55 -19.45
N SER A 84 5.82 5.59 -20.71
CA SER A 84 7.01 4.86 -21.19
C SER A 84 8.34 5.56 -20.85
N LYS A 85 8.30 6.67 -20.13
CA LYS A 85 9.46 7.47 -19.72
C LYS A 85 9.44 7.71 -18.20
N PRO A 86 10.56 8.13 -17.60
CA PRO A 86 10.58 8.42 -16.18
C PRO A 86 9.60 9.53 -15.81
N ILE A 87 8.79 9.26 -14.79
CA ILE A 87 7.90 10.20 -14.13
C ILE A 87 8.49 10.49 -12.74
N TYR A 88 8.61 11.75 -12.37
CA TYR A 88 9.20 12.18 -11.12
C TYR A 88 8.11 12.78 -10.22
N TYR A 89 8.01 12.31 -8.99
CA TYR A 89 7.12 12.87 -7.97
C TYR A 89 7.94 13.50 -6.86
N LEU A 90 7.73 14.80 -6.66
CA LEU A 90 8.43 15.54 -5.63
C LEU A 90 7.58 15.60 -4.35
N GLN A 91 8.19 15.18 -3.25
CA GLN A 91 7.56 15.09 -1.96
C GLN A 91 8.25 16.03 -0.95
N ASP A 92 7.51 17.01 -0.44
CA ASP A 92 7.98 17.91 0.62
C ASP A 92 8.11 17.13 1.94
N SER A 93 9.27 17.19 2.61
CA SER A 93 9.40 16.65 3.96
C SER A 93 8.95 17.73 4.93
N ILE A 94 7.78 17.53 5.56
CA ILE A 94 7.11 18.62 6.29
C ILE A 94 7.67 18.80 7.73
N ASP A 95 8.64 17.96 8.13
CA ASP A 95 8.87 17.70 9.56
C ASP A 95 10.33 17.73 10.04
N SER A 96 11.31 18.05 9.20
CA SER A 96 12.68 18.26 9.66
C SER A 96 12.96 19.75 9.84
N LYS A 97 13.91 20.09 10.71
CA LYS A 97 14.50 21.43 10.79
C LYS A 97 15.32 21.77 9.52
N ASP A 98 15.19 20.97 8.46
CA ASP A 98 16.01 20.99 7.24
C ASP A 98 15.11 21.11 6.01
N SER A 99 15.60 21.73 4.93
CA SER A 99 14.81 21.98 3.71
C SER A 99 14.66 20.77 2.78
N THR A 100 15.11 19.60 3.19
CA THR A 100 15.35 18.48 2.29
C THR A 100 14.06 17.84 1.77
N GLN A 101 14.01 17.46 0.49
CA GLN A 101 12.83 16.80 -0.10
C GLN A 101 13.11 15.35 -0.47
N THR A 102 12.05 14.57 -0.70
CA THR A 102 12.17 13.24 -1.29
C THR A 102 11.69 13.30 -2.73
N LEU A 103 12.50 12.82 -3.66
CA LEU A 103 12.12 12.68 -5.07
C LEU A 103 11.94 11.20 -5.40
N GLN A 104 10.75 10.82 -5.83
CA GLN A 104 10.47 9.46 -6.30
C GLN A 104 10.44 9.45 -7.83
N VAL A 105 11.07 8.46 -8.45
CA VAL A 105 11.15 8.31 -9.90
C VAL A 105 10.49 6.99 -10.29
N PHE A 106 9.44 7.06 -11.11
CA PHE A 106 8.70 5.91 -11.65
C PHE A 106 9.11 5.68 -13.09
N LEU A 107 9.42 4.43 -13.45
CA LEU A 107 9.67 4.01 -14.83
C LEU A 107 9.01 2.66 -15.04
N ASP A 108 7.97 2.61 -15.88
CA ASP A 108 7.06 1.47 -15.99
C ASP A 108 6.47 1.09 -14.61
N SER A 109 6.82 -0.10 -14.09
CA SER A 109 6.46 -0.56 -12.75
C SER A 109 7.59 -0.42 -11.72
N LYS A 110 8.73 0.19 -12.10
CA LYS A 110 9.93 0.35 -11.28
C LYS A 110 9.91 1.68 -10.55
N VAL A 111 10.47 1.74 -9.34
CA VAL A 111 10.57 2.97 -8.54
C VAL A 111 11.97 3.18 -7.99
N LEU A 112 12.50 4.40 -8.04
CA LEU A 112 13.71 4.87 -7.36
C LEU A 112 13.32 5.96 -6.37
N THR A 113 13.89 5.95 -5.16
CA THR A 113 13.68 7.03 -4.18
C THR A 113 14.98 7.80 -3.96
N ILE A 114 14.95 9.11 -4.06
CA ILE A 114 16.08 9.99 -3.79
C ILE A 114 15.72 10.83 -2.57
N LEU A 115 16.37 10.55 -1.45
CA LEU A 115 16.25 11.31 -0.22
C LEU A 115 17.12 12.54 -0.29
N HIS A 116 16.66 13.60 0.37
CA HIS A 116 17.31 14.89 0.42
C HIS A 116 17.61 15.48 -0.96
N TYR A 117 16.74 15.22 -1.93
CA TYR A 117 16.73 15.92 -3.20
C TYR A 117 16.45 17.40 -2.96
N SER A 118 17.16 18.24 -3.72
CA SER A 118 16.99 19.69 -3.79
C SER A 118 16.54 20.06 -5.20
N ILE A 119 15.38 20.71 -5.32
CA ILE A 119 14.98 21.34 -6.59
C ILE A 119 15.97 22.45 -6.94
N LEU A 120 16.39 23.22 -5.93
CA LEU A 120 17.27 24.38 -6.11
C LEU A 120 18.62 23.99 -6.71
N GLU A 121 19.22 22.92 -6.20
CA GLU A 121 20.53 22.43 -6.62
C GLU A 121 20.44 21.43 -7.78
N SER A 122 19.22 21.02 -8.17
CA SER A 122 18.99 19.96 -9.15
C SER A 122 19.82 18.71 -8.80
N SER A 123 19.68 18.25 -7.55
CA SER A 123 20.51 17.17 -6.99
C SER A 123 20.65 15.98 -7.93
N LEU A 124 21.86 15.42 -8.00
CA LEU A 124 22.21 14.31 -8.92
C LEU A 124 21.98 14.65 -10.41
N ASN A 125 22.01 15.94 -10.77
CA ASN A 125 21.78 16.45 -12.13
C ASN A 125 20.38 16.16 -12.71
N ILE A 126 19.40 15.96 -11.82
CA ILE A 126 17.99 15.78 -12.22
C ILE A 126 17.30 17.13 -12.12
N LYS A 127 16.83 17.68 -13.24
CA LYS A 127 16.26 19.01 -13.30
C LYS A 127 14.74 18.98 -13.39
N LEU A 128 14.04 19.52 -12.39
CA LEU A 128 12.59 19.60 -12.35
C LEU A 128 12.10 21.01 -12.66
N GLU A 129 11.41 21.19 -13.79
CA GLU A 129 10.88 22.48 -14.20
C GLU A 129 9.47 22.71 -13.63
N SER A 130 9.41 23.51 -12.58
CA SER A 130 8.19 23.78 -11.79
C SER A 130 7.32 24.90 -12.36
N LYS A 131 6.01 24.69 -12.40
CA LYS A 131 4.98 25.63 -12.85
C LYS A 131 3.92 25.94 -11.78
N SER A 132 3.60 24.99 -10.91
CA SER A 132 2.55 25.06 -9.88
C SER A 132 2.92 26.00 -8.73
N LYS A 133 1.90 26.41 -7.95
CA LYS A 133 2.11 27.20 -6.73
C LYS A 133 2.76 26.35 -5.64
N GLU A 134 2.46 25.06 -5.60
CA GLU A 134 2.92 24.08 -4.63
C GLU A 134 4.42 23.83 -4.77
N ALA A 135 4.90 23.54 -5.98
CA ALA A 135 6.33 23.38 -6.25
C ALA A 135 7.11 24.68 -5.96
N LYS A 136 6.54 25.84 -6.30
CA LYS A 136 7.13 27.15 -5.97
C LYS A 136 7.22 27.41 -4.45
N LYS A 137 6.25 26.92 -3.66
CA LYS A 137 6.32 27.01 -2.19
C LYS A 137 7.47 26.17 -1.65
N ILE A 138 7.64 24.93 -2.13
CA ILE A 138 8.76 24.05 -1.73
C ILE A 138 10.09 24.75 -2.04
N LEU A 139 10.25 25.24 -3.27
CA LEU A 139 11.44 25.99 -3.69
C LEU A 139 11.69 27.22 -2.80
N SER A 140 10.64 27.98 -2.45
CA SER A 140 10.79 29.17 -1.59
C SER A 140 11.21 28.83 -0.16
N LYS A 141 10.67 27.75 0.43
CA LYS A 141 11.07 27.27 1.76
C LYS A 141 12.55 26.89 1.79
N GLU A 142 13.00 26.21 0.74
CA GLU A 142 14.40 25.81 0.59
C GLU A 142 15.32 27.03 0.47
N LEU A 143 14.96 28.02 -0.34
CA LEU A 143 15.67 29.30 -0.42
C LEU A 143 15.78 30.02 0.93
N ASP A 144 14.70 30.03 1.72
CA ASP A 144 14.70 30.69 3.02
C ASP A 144 15.54 29.92 4.06
N TYR A 145 15.53 28.59 4.01
CA TYR A 145 16.42 27.75 4.81
C TYR A 145 17.90 27.99 4.46
N CYS A 146 18.27 28.01 3.18
CA CYS A 146 19.65 28.27 2.76
C CYS A 146 20.15 29.65 3.22
N LYS A 147 19.29 30.67 3.15
CA LYS A 147 19.61 32.02 3.70
C LYS A 147 19.81 32.01 5.21
N ALA A 148 19.00 31.25 5.95
CA ALA A 148 19.13 31.11 7.40
C ALA A 148 20.43 30.37 7.79
N LYS A 149 20.78 29.29 7.08
CA LYS A 149 21.99 28.49 7.34
C LYS A 149 23.29 29.24 6.99
N ALA A 150 23.29 30.08 5.95
CA ALA A 150 24.41 30.98 5.65
C ALA A 150 24.71 32.00 6.77
N SER A 151 23.78 32.19 7.72
CA SER A 151 23.95 33.06 8.89
C SER A 151 24.30 32.33 10.21
N GLY A 152 24.35 30.99 10.22
CA GLY A 152 24.62 30.18 11.41
C GLY A 152 25.45 28.93 11.13
N ASN A 153 26.65 28.87 11.74
CA ASN A 153 27.49 27.67 11.74
C ASN A 153 26.84 26.56 12.57
N ASP A 154 26.25 25.56 11.93
CA ASP A 154 25.99 24.26 12.57
C ASP A 154 26.04 23.13 11.53
N ASN A 155 27.21 22.46 11.49
CA ASN A 155 27.39 21.17 10.84
C ASN A 155 26.95 20.07 11.81
N LYS A 156 25.75 19.54 11.63
CA LYS A 156 25.33 18.29 12.29
C LYS A 156 25.06 17.23 11.25
N VAL A 157 25.95 16.24 11.22
CA VAL A 157 25.79 14.98 10.49
C VAL A 157 24.65 14.20 11.14
N ILE A 158 23.66 13.80 10.33
CA ILE A 158 22.45 13.09 10.77
C ILE A 158 22.66 11.59 10.53
N GLU A 159 22.73 10.80 11.61
CA GLU A 159 22.59 9.33 11.53
C GLU A 159 21.08 8.99 11.62
N SER A 160 20.47 8.55 10.51
CA SER A 160 19.01 8.34 10.44
C SER A 160 18.57 6.89 10.76
N THR A 161 17.67 6.77 11.73
CA THR A 161 16.58 5.78 11.75
C THR A 161 15.30 6.58 11.48
N ALA A 162 14.61 6.30 10.37
CA ALA A 162 13.53 7.18 9.91
C ALA A 162 12.27 6.99 10.78
N PHE A 163 11.88 8.04 11.50
CA PHE A 163 10.56 8.15 12.09
C PHE A 163 9.65 8.81 11.05
N LEU A 164 8.62 8.10 10.59
CA LEU A 164 7.73 8.56 9.54
C LEU A 164 6.31 8.83 10.06
N CYS A 165 5.58 9.62 9.29
CA CYS A 165 4.18 9.92 9.56
C CYS A 165 3.28 8.85 8.91
N PRO A 166 2.29 8.30 9.64
CA PRO A 166 1.27 7.42 9.06
C PRO A 166 0.24 8.21 8.26
N ILE A 167 -0.44 7.53 7.33
CA ILE A 167 -1.63 8.03 6.63
C ILE A 167 -2.79 8.17 7.63
N LEU A 168 -3.51 9.29 7.55
CA LEU A 168 -4.75 9.59 8.24
C LEU A 168 -5.91 9.76 7.24
N GLU A 169 -7.14 9.79 7.74
CA GLU A 169 -8.36 9.94 6.92
C GLU A 169 -8.42 11.21 6.05
N ASP A 170 -7.62 12.24 6.34
CA ASP A 170 -7.55 13.48 5.56
C ASP A 170 -6.32 13.56 4.64
N ASN A 171 -5.47 12.53 4.62
CA ASN A 171 -4.43 12.45 3.59
C ASN A 171 -5.04 12.30 2.20
N GLU A 172 -4.28 12.71 1.20
CA GLU A 172 -4.62 12.47 -0.19
C GLU A 172 -3.71 11.37 -0.72
N ILE A 173 -4.30 10.26 -1.18
CA ILE A 173 -3.58 9.23 -1.93
C ILE A 173 -4.18 9.18 -3.32
N LYS A 174 -3.33 9.19 -4.34
CA LYS A 174 -3.71 9.20 -5.75
C LYS A 174 -3.00 8.08 -6.51
N CYS A 175 -3.65 7.51 -7.52
CA CYS A 175 -2.92 6.80 -8.56
C CYS A 175 -2.25 7.79 -9.50
N ILE A 176 -1.27 7.33 -10.26
CA ILE A 176 -0.53 8.20 -11.21
C ILE A 176 -1.43 8.83 -12.29
N HIS A 177 -2.63 8.29 -12.52
CA HIS A 177 -3.65 8.83 -13.45
C HIS A 177 -4.67 9.76 -12.77
N GLY A 178 -4.36 10.28 -11.57
CA GLY A 178 -5.17 11.28 -10.87
C GLY A 178 -6.39 10.74 -10.10
N GLY A 179 -6.64 9.43 -10.12
CA GLY A 179 -7.72 8.84 -9.33
C GLY A 179 -7.42 8.89 -7.82
N ILE A 180 -8.39 9.31 -7.02
CA ILE A 180 -8.22 9.55 -5.58
C ILE A 180 -8.74 8.37 -4.77
N VAL A 181 -7.97 7.93 -3.78
CA VAL A 181 -8.35 6.88 -2.84
C VAL A 181 -9.32 7.44 -1.79
N LYS A 182 -10.45 6.76 -1.59
CA LYS A 182 -11.40 7.07 -0.53
C LYS A 182 -10.90 6.47 0.79
N LEU A 183 -10.25 7.29 1.62
CA LEU A 183 -9.76 6.88 2.93
C LEU A 183 -10.88 6.85 3.97
N LYS A 184 -10.99 5.74 4.69
CA LYS A 184 -11.91 5.57 5.81
C LYS A 184 -11.31 4.61 6.82
N SER A 185 -11.06 5.09 8.04
CA SER A 185 -10.50 4.25 9.09
C SER A 185 -11.60 3.38 9.71
N ASN A 186 -11.33 2.09 9.89
CA ASN A 186 -12.14 1.18 10.69
C ASN A 186 -11.38 0.74 11.93
N LYS A 187 -10.20 0.14 11.77
CA LYS A 187 -9.37 -0.32 12.89
C LYS A 187 -8.57 0.80 13.52
N GLY A 188 -8.20 1.81 12.76
CA GLY A 188 -7.43 2.95 13.27
C GLY A 188 -8.24 4.04 13.97
N LYS A 189 -9.57 3.88 14.10
CA LYS A 189 -10.51 4.91 14.64
C LYS A 189 -10.11 5.50 15.98
N ASN A 190 -9.46 4.72 16.85
CA ASN A 190 -9.05 5.15 18.19
C ASN A 190 -7.70 5.87 18.22
N PHE A 191 -6.94 5.83 17.12
CA PHE A 191 -5.64 6.49 17.00
C PHE A 191 -5.81 7.74 16.15
N LYS A 192 -5.90 8.90 16.81
CA LYS A 192 -6.20 10.16 16.14
C LYS A 192 -5.08 11.18 16.29
N SER A 193 -4.89 11.96 15.23
CA SER A 193 -4.16 13.24 15.27
C SER A 193 -5.10 14.30 14.72
N ASN A 194 -5.28 15.41 15.43
CA ASN A 194 -6.20 16.50 15.02
C ASN A 194 -7.61 15.99 14.64
N ASN A 195 -8.15 15.05 15.42
CA ASN A 195 -9.44 14.38 15.16
C ASN A 195 -9.54 13.55 13.87
N LYS A 196 -8.41 13.29 13.20
CA LYS A 196 -8.33 12.43 12.01
C LYS A 196 -7.78 11.07 12.41
N SER A 197 -8.50 10.02 12.04
CA SER A 197 -8.14 8.65 12.41
C SER A 197 -7.02 8.11 11.53
N MET A 198 -6.17 7.27 12.09
CA MET A 198 -5.10 6.59 11.37
C MET A 198 -5.66 5.55 10.40
N ILE A 199 -5.02 5.41 9.24
CA ILE A 199 -5.33 4.36 8.28
C ILE A 199 -4.37 3.19 8.50
N LEU A 200 -4.93 2.02 8.79
CA LEU A 200 -4.18 0.76 8.87
C LEU A 200 -4.26 -0.01 7.55
N GLU A 201 -3.46 -1.05 7.39
CA GLU A 201 -3.39 -1.87 6.17
C GLU A 201 -4.76 -2.40 5.76
N SER A 202 -5.54 -2.95 6.70
CA SER A 202 -6.88 -3.48 6.40
C SER A 202 -7.91 -2.40 6.07
N ASP A 203 -7.68 -1.17 6.51
CA ASP A 203 -8.51 -0.01 6.14
C ASP A 203 -8.21 0.40 4.69
N LEU A 204 -6.94 0.32 4.27
CA LEU A 204 -6.47 0.77 2.97
C LEU A 204 -6.61 -0.29 1.86
N LEU A 205 -6.40 -1.57 2.18
CA LEU A 205 -6.51 -2.66 1.22
C LEU A 205 -7.93 -2.73 0.66
N ASN A 206 -8.05 -2.80 -0.66
CA ASN A 206 -9.32 -2.73 -1.39
C ASN A 206 -10.11 -1.44 -1.17
N SER A 207 -9.47 -0.36 -0.71
CA SER A 207 -10.07 0.99 -0.73
C SER A 207 -10.32 1.44 -2.17
N GLN A 208 -11.44 2.13 -2.37
CA GLN A 208 -11.88 2.61 -3.69
C GLN A 208 -11.00 3.73 -4.21
N ILE A 209 -10.70 3.67 -5.51
CA ILE A 209 -10.08 4.74 -6.29
C ILE A 209 -11.15 5.33 -7.19
N ILE A 210 -11.39 6.64 -7.07
CA ILE A 210 -12.46 7.35 -7.75
C ILE A 210 -11.85 8.38 -8.71
N GLY A 211 -12.44 8.53 -9.90
CA GLY A 211 -12.03 9.56 -10.86
C GLY A 211 -10.72 9.27 -11.61
N CYS A 212 -10.26 8.02 -11.62
CA CYS A 212 -9.09 7.62 -12.41
C CYS A 212 -9.38 7.77 -13.92
N GLN A 213 -8.47 8.43 -14.64
CA GLN A 213 -8.62 8.73 -16.07
C GLN A 213 -7.84 7.76 -16.98
N ASN A 214 -7.29 6.68 -16.43
CA ASN A 214 -6.46 5.73 -17.18
C ASN A 214 -7.18 5.18 -18.42
N THR A 215 -6.49 5.16 -19.57
CA THR A 215 -6.96 4.55 -20.81
C THR A 215 -5.86 3.70 -21.44
N ILE A 216 -6.23 2.60 -22.09
CA ILE A 216 -5.30 1.77 -22.85
C ILE A 216 -5.79 1.73 -24.30
N LEU A 217 -4.97 2.22 -25.24
CA LEU A 217 -5.33 2.31 -26.67
C LEU A 217 -6.70 3.01 -26.89
N GLY A 218 -6.97 4.07 -26.13
CA GLY A 218 -8.22 4.82 -26.19
C GLY A 218 -9.42 4.16 -25.50
N VAL A 219 -9.24 2.98 -24.87
CA VAL A 219 -10.28 2.29 -24.11
C VAL A 219 -10.14 2.64 -22.62
N PRO A 220 -11.16 3.22 -21.96
CA PRO A 220 -11.13 3.52 -20.53
C PRO A 220 -10.83 2.27 -19.69
N THR A 221 -9.73 2.31 -18.95
CA THR A 221 -9.26 1.22 -18.08
C THR A 221 -8.90 1.75 -16.69
N PRO A 222 -9.87 2.34 -15.96
CA PRO A 222 -9.59 3.01 -14.69
C PRO A 222 -9.09 2.03 -13.62
N CYS A 223 -8.20 2.54 -12.76
CA CYS A 223 -7.91 1.98 -11.44
C CYS A 223 -9.16 2.10 -10.56
N ASN A 224 -9.59 1.01 -9.94
CA ASN A 224 -10.81 0.95 -9.13
C ASN A 224 -10.52 0.76 -7.65
N LEU A 225 -9.51 -0.03 -7.30
CA LEU A 225 -9.21 -0.42 -5.92
C LEU A 225 -7.71 -0.40 -5.68
N ILE A 226 -7.28 -0.17 -4.43
CA ILE A 226 -5.95 -0.60 -3.97
C ILE A 226 -5.96 -2.12 -3.85
N SER A 227 -5.02 -2.81 -4.48
CA SER A 227 -5.03 -4.28 -4.50
C SER A 227 -3.80 -4.94 -3.88
N LEU A 228 -2.73 -4.18 -3.67
CA LEU A 228 -1.50 -4.70 -3.09
C LEU A 228 -0.89 -3.64 -2.18
N ILE A 229 -0.52 -4.06 -0.97
CA ILE A 229 0.23 -3.28 0.01
C ILE A 229 1.44 -4.12 0.44
N SER A 230 2.61 -3.75 -0.06
CA SER A 230 3.88 -4.37 0.31
C SER A 230 4.16 -4.18 1.81
N PRO A 231 4.78 -5.15 2.50
CA PRO A 231 5.27 -5.00 3.87
C PRO A 231 6.14 -3.75 4.07
N ALA A 232 6.86 -3.30 3.05
CA ALA A 232 7.68 -2.10 3.12
C ALA A 232 6.88 -0.79 3.29
N ALA A 233 5.57 -0.77 2.98
CA ALA A 233 4.72 0.40 3.27
C ALA A 233 4.31 0.51 4.75
N ARG A 234 4.53 -0.54 5.54
CA ARG A 234 3.99 -0.71 6.89
C ARG A 234 4.95 -0.18 7.92
N ALA A 235 4.44 0.41 9.01
CA ALA A 235 5.24 0.60 10.22
C ALA A 235 5.69 -0.75 10.81
N LEU A 236 6.76 -0.74 11.61
CA LEU A 236 7.22 -1.94 12.31
C LEU A 236 6.30 -2.32 13.47
N LYS A 237 5.67 -1.32 14.08
CA LYS A 237 4.76 -1.50 15.21
C LYS A 237 3.32 -1.64 14.74
N LYS A 238 2.64 -2.69 15.21
CA LYS A 238 1.20 -2.88 15.04
C LYS A 238 0.36 -2.00 15.97
N TYR A 239 -0.82 -1.64 15.49
CA TYR A 239 -1.89 -0.94 16.19
C TYR A 239 -3.18 -1.72 15.93
N ASN A 240 -3.90 -2.15 16.97
CA ASN A 240 -5.06 -3.04 16.84
C ASN A 240 -4.77 -4.28 15.98
N ASP A 241 -3.64 -4.95 16.25
CA ASP A 241 -3.13 -6.13 15.53
C ASP A 241 -2.85 -5.95 14.04
N ASP A 242 -2.89 -4.71 13.55
CA ASP A 242 -2.75 -4.34 12.15
C ASP A 242 -1.66 -3.26 11.97
N TYR A 243 -1.25 -2.99 10.74
CA TYR A 243 -0.11 -2.12 10.47
C TYR A 243 -0.52 -0.74 9.98
N PRO A 244 -0.05 0.34 10.63
CA PRO A 244 -0.12 1.69 10.05
C PRO A 244 0.62 1.77 8.72
N ILE A 245 0.05 2.50 7.77
CA ILE A 245 0.67 2.74 6.47
C ILE A 245 1.41 4.08 6.49
N MET A 246 2.69 4.09 6.13
CA MET A 246 3.53 5.28 6.18
C MET A 246 3.39 6.11 4.92
N GLN A 247 3.21 7.42 5.08
CA GLN A 247 3.01 8.36 3.96
C GLN A 247 4.16 8.30 2.95
N ASP A 248 5.40 8.35 3.45
CA ASP A 248 6.61 8.37 2.62
C ASP A 248 6.94 7.02 1.98
N LEU A 249 6.29 5.95 2.45
CA LEU A 249 6.48 4.60 1.92
C LEU A 249 5.31 4.15 1.05
N VAL A 250 4.32 5.00 0.76
CA VAL A 250 3.19 4.62 -0.12
C VAL A 250 3.68 4.32 -1.52
N ALA A 251 4.51 5.19 -2.09
CA ALA A 251 4.91 5.04 -3.47
C ALA A 251 5.90 3.89 -3.68
N GLY A 252 5.66 3.12 -4.75
CA GLY A 252 6.40 1.91 -5.05
C GLY A 252 6.08 0.71 -4.14
N ASN A 253 5.25 0.87 -3.11
CA ASN A 253 4.86 -0.23 -2.21
C ASN A 253 3.35 -0.47 -2.18
N ILE A 254 2.54 0.44 -2.70
CA ILE A 254 1.09 0.30 -2.78
C ILE A 254 0.67 0.38 -4.25
N PHE A 255 -0.13 -0.58 -4.69
CA PHE A 255 -0.54 -0.70 -6.09
C PHE A 255 -2.05 -0.85 -6.24
N SER A 256 -2.56 -0.33 -7.35
CA SER A 256 -3.95 -0.47 -7.77
C SER A 256 -4.22 -1.85 -8.36
N ASP A 257 -5.50 -2.20 -8.53
CA ASP A 257 -5.99 -3.39 -9.22
C ASP A 257 -5.51 -3.54 -10.67
N LYS A 258 -4.96 -2.45 -11.22
CA LYS A 258 -4.35 -2.40 -12.56
C LYS A 258 -2.82 -2.46 -12.54
N GLY A 259 -2.21 -2.62 -11.37
CA GLY A 259 -0.75 -2.76 -11.21
C GLY A 259 0.00 -1.43 -11.17
N PHE A 260 -0.71 -0.29 -11.18
CA PHE A 260 -0.08 1.03 -11.11
C PHE A 260 0.18 1.47 -9.67
N PRO A 261 1.33 2.10 -9.39
CA PRO A 261 1.67 2.59 -8.06
C PRO A 261 0.73 3.72 -7.62
N LEU A 262 0.55 3.80 -6.31
CA LEU A 262 -0.14 4.90 -5.64
C LEU A 262 0.90 5.87 -5.06
N ILE A 263 0.50 7.11 -4.88
CA ILE A 263 1.31 8.19 -4.34
C ILE A 263 0.52 8.86 -3.22
N ALA A 264 1.16 9.15 -2.10
CA ALA A 264 0.58 9.94 -1.03
C ALA A 264 1.10 11.37 -1.08
N THR A 265 0.22 12.34 -0.84
CA THR A 265 0.60 13.71 -0.51
C THR A 265 0.80 13.79 1.01
N PRO A 266 2.04 14.07 1.47
CA PRO A 266 2.28 14.10 2.90
C PRO A 266 1.54 15.22 3.59
N LYS A 267 1.16 14.94 4.83
CA LYS A 267 0.58 15.90 5.75
C LYS A 267 1.15 15.65 7.15
N PRO A 268 1.58 16.71 7.84
CA PRO A 268 2.10 16.58 9.19
C PRO A 268 1.00 16.09 10.12
N ASN A 269 1.39 15.24 11.06
CA ASN A 269 0.52 14.79 12.12
C ASN A 269 1.32 14.54 13.40
N THR A 270 0.64 14.25 14.51
CA THR A 270 1.29 14.10 15.81
C THR A 270 1.99 12.75 16.00
N PHE A 271 1.90 11.83 15.03
CA PHE A 271 2.51 10.51 15.13
C PHE A 271 3.92 10.50 14.55
N LYS A 272 4.84 9.89 15.28
CA LYS A 272 6.20 9.56 14.80
C LYS A 272 6.42 8.09 15.08
N ILE A 273 6.28 7.26 14.07
CA ILE A 273 6.29 5.80 14.22
C ILE A 273 7.58 5.26 13.62
N ASN A 274 8.20 4.33 14.35
CA ASN A 274 9.33 3.58 13.85
C ASN A 274 8.88 2.69 12.69
N SER A 275 9.56 2.83 11.58
CA SER A 275 9.22 2.19 10.32
C SER A 275 10.44 1.47 9.78
N PRO A 276 10.27 0.50 8.87
CA PRO A 276 11.39 -0.01 8.11
C PRO A 276 12.20 1.19 7.61
N LYS A 277 13.53 1.13 7.76
CA LYS A 277 14.35 2.05 6.97
C LYS A 277 13.89 1.90 5.53
N PRO A 278 13.71 3.01 4.79
CA PRO A 278 13.48 2.93 3.36
C PRO A 278 14.51 1.94 2.81
N THR A 279 14.06 0.79 2.29
CA THR A 279 14.94 -0.34 1.99
C THR A 279 15.81 -0.06 0.78
N LEU A 280 17.06 -0.47 0.90
CA LEU A 280 18.17 -0.27 -0.03
C LEU A 280 18.45 -1.56 -0.83
N ASP A 281 17.41 -2.24 -1.31
CA ASP A 281 17.52 -3.56 -1.96
C ASP A 281 16.92 -3.58 -3.37
N SER A 282 17.77 -3.91 -4.36
CA SER A 282 17.61 -3.72 -5.80
C SER A 282 16.61 -4.59 -6.55
N LYS A 283 15.42 -4.83 -6.00
CA LYS A 283 14.38 -5.60 -6.68
C LYS A 283 13.02 -5.29 -6.09
N GLN A 284 12.20 -4.35 -6.61
CA GLN A 284 10.73 -4.59 -6.75
C GLN A 284 9.98 -3.66 -7.77
N ASN A 285 9.69 -4.20 -8.95
CA ASN A 285 8.75 -3.83 -10.02
C ASN A 285 7.72 -4.96 -10.01
N LEU A 286 6.66 -4.97 -10.81
CA LEU A 286 5.68 -6.06 -10.72
C LEU A 286 6.30 -7.49 -10.75
N ASP A 287 7.43 -7.65 -11.45
CA ASP A 287 8.24 -8.88 -11.54
C ASP A 287 9.20 -9.07 -10.36
N SER A 288 9.62 -8.01 -9.68
CA SER A 288 10.50 -8.08 -8.51
C SER A 288 9.76 -7.94 -7.17
N ILE A 289 8.45 -7.61 -7.17
CA ILE A 289 7.55 -7.80 -6.02
C ILE A 289 7.05 -9.24 -5.97
N GLU A 290 7.29 -10.06 -7.02
CA GLU A 290 6.86 -11.47 -7.11
C GLU A 290 7.20 -12.29 -5.88
N SER A 291 8.42 -12.15 -5.35
CA SER A 291 8.85 -12.87 -4.15
C SER A 291 8.13 -12.44 -2.88
N SER A 292 7.50 -11.26 -2.87
CA SER A 292 6.70 -10.74 -1.77
C SER A 292 5.19 -10.79 -2.01
N ILE A 293 4.76 -11.13 -3.23
CA ILE A 293 3.38 -11.47 -3.53
C ILE A 293 3.14 -12.84 -2.93
N ASN A 294 2.34 -12.87 -1.86
CA ASN A 294 1.94 -14.12 -1.25
C ASN A 294 0.92 -14.84 -2.15
N LEU A 295 1.41 -15.74 -3.00
CA LEU A 295 0.58 -16.62 -3.85
C LEU A 295 0.13 -17.89 -3.11
N THR A 296 0.39 -17.98 -1.80
CA THR A 296 -0.05 -19.13 -1.01
C THR A 296 -1.56 -19.20 -1.06
N LYS A 297 -2.08 -20.41 -1.34
CA LYS A 297 -3.51 -20.69 -1.29
C LYS A 297 -4.10 -20.17 0.02
N PRO A 298 -5.08 -19.26 -0.03
CA PRO A 298 -5.66 -18.69 1.18
C PRO A 298 -6.31 -19.77 2.04
N LYS A 299 -6.09 -19.67 3.36
CA LYS A 299 -6.66 -20.56 4.37
C LYS A 299 -7.29 -19.72 5.48
N LEU A 300 -8.53 -20.06 5.83
CA LEU A 300 -9.22 -19.52 7.00
C LEU A 300 -8.98 -20.46 8.17
N GLU A 301 -8.29 -19.99 9.20
CA GLU A 301 -8.16 -20.69 10.48
C GLU A 301 -9.09 -20.04 11.51
N ILE A 302 -10.01 -20.84 12.06
CA ILE A 302 -10.93 -20.41 13.11
C ILE A 302 -10.48 -21.03 14.42
N ILE A 303 -10.03 -20.18 15.34
CA ILE A 303 -9.64 -20.59 16.68
C ILE A 303 -10.86 -20.49 17.59
N THR A 304 -11.22 -21.61 18.20
CA THR A 304 -12.36 -21.71 19.12
C THR A 304 -11.86 -21.83 20.56
N PRO A 305 -12.64 -21.39 21.56
CA PRO A 305 -12.27 -21.58 22.96
C PRO A 305 -12.39 -23.06 23.42
N PHE A 306 -12.89 -23.95 22.56
CA PHE A 306 -13.21 -25.34 22.88
C PHE A 306 -12.16 -26.32 22.31
N TYR A 307 -10.90 -26.15 22.73
CA TYR A 307 -9.72 -26.91 22.27
C TYR A 307 -9.80 -28.44 22.45
N ALA A 308 -10.76 -28.94 23.23
CA ALA A 308 -10.96 -30.36 23.54
C ALA A 308 -12.09 -31.02 22.74
N LEU A 309 -12.69 -30.32 21.77
CA LEU A 309 -13.74 -30.89 20.94
C LEU A 309 -13.19 -31.60 19.71
N ASP A 310 -13.70 -32.80 19.46
CA ASP A 310 -13.34 -33.60 18.29
C ASP A 310 -14.10 -33.12 17.03
N GLU A 311 -15.34 -32.65 17.19
CA GLU A 311 -16.22 -32.27 16.07
C GLU A 311 -16.97 -30.96 16.30
N TYR A 312 -17.32 -30.29 15.20
CA TYR A 312 -18.18 -29.12 15.15
C TYR A 312 -19.18 -29.25 14.00
N TYR A 313 -20.32 -28.58 14.10
CA TYR A 313 -21.27 -28.51 13.00
C TYR A 313 -20.98 -27.25 12.17
N LEU A 314 -20.89 -27.39 10.86
CA LEU A 314 -20.62 -26.32 9.90
C LEU A 314 -21.78 -26.18 8.93
N THR A 315 -22.08 -24.96 8.49
CA THR A 315 -22.93 -24.68 7.34
C THR A 315 -22.39 -23.48 6.54
N SER A 316 -22.47 -23.56 5.21
CA SER A 316 -22.01 -22.54 4.25
C SER A 316 -23.03 -21.41 3.99
N SER A 317 -23.92 -21.15 4.95
CA SER A 317 -24.85 -20.00 4.93
C SER A 317 -25.18 -19.54 6.36
N TYR A 318 -26.18 -18.68 6.49
CA TYR A 318 -26.71 -18.23 7.78
C TYR A 318 -27.46 -19.37 8.50
N TYR A 319 -27.46 -19.34 9.83
CA TYR A 319 -27.96 -20.44 10.68
C TYR A 319 -29.40 -20.87 10.39
N GLU A 320 -30.27 -19.91 10.05
CA GLU A 320 -31.67 -20.13 9.73
C GLU A 320 -31.88 -20.81 8.36
N ASN A 321 -30.85 -20.84 7.50
CA ASN A 321 -30.84 -21.52 6.21
C ASN A 321 -29.74 -22.59 6.16
N ARG A 322 -29.69 -23.44 7.19
CA ARG A 322 -28.66 -24.47 7.38
C ARG A 322 -28.77 -25.70 6.48
N ASP A 323 -29.85 -25.86 5.72
CA ASP A 323 -30.09 -27.03 4.86
C ASP A 323 -29.45 -26.88 3.48
N ILE A 324 -28.15 -26.58 3.45
CA ILE A 324 -27.38 -26.34 2.22
C ILE A 324 -26.29 -27.38 2.07
N ASN A 325 -25.87 -27.61 0.82
CA ASN A 325 -24.74 -28.46 0.47
C ASN A 325 -23.52 -28.19 1.37
N GLN A 326 -22.87 -29.27 1.81
CA GLN A 326 -21.71 -29.26 2.71
C GLN A 326 -22.00 -28.78 4.14
N SER A 327 -23.26 -28.80 4.57
CA SER A 327 -23.61 -28.64 5.99
C SER A 327 -23.55 -29.99 6.71
N GLY A 328 -22.92 -30.03 7.89
CA GLY A 328 -22.72 -31.29 8.62
C GLY A 328 -21.69 -31.21 9.74
N PHE A 329 -21.42 -32.36 10.36
CA PHE A 329 -20.37 -32.49 11.37
C PHE A 329 -19.01 -32.70 10.72
N TYR A 330 -18.01 -31.98 11.21
CA TYR A 330 -16.64 -32.00 10.74
C TYR A 330 -15.68 -32.12 11.91
N ASN A 331 -14.52 -32.77 11.67
CA ASN A 331 -13.50 -32.90 12.70
C ASN A 331 -12.69 -31.61 12.86
N THR A 332 -12.35 -31.26 14.10
CA THR A 332 -11.34 -30.23 14.40
C THR A 332 -9.96 -30.63 13.86
N PHE A 333 -9.10 -29.64 13.63
CA PHE A 333 -7.74 -29.81 13.08
C PHE A 333 -7.64 -30.45 11.68
N LYS A 334 -8.76 -30.66 10.99
CA LYS A 334 -8.79 -31.09 9.59
C LYS A 334 -9.16 -29.94 8.66
N GLN A 335 -8.48 -29.87 7.52
CA GLN A 335 -8.79 -28.90 6.47
C GLN A 335 -9.98 -29.38 5.65
N ILE A 336 -10.91 -28.47 5.39
CA ILE A 336 -12.10 -28.70 4.57
C ILE A 336 -12.15 -27.62 3.50
N ASP A 337 -12.39 -28.04 2.27
CA ASP A 337 -12.62 -27.11 1.16
C ASP A 337 -14.14 -26.91 0.99
N LEU A 338 -14.61 -25.71 1.29
CA LEU A 338 -16.03 -25.32 1.34
C LEU A 338 -16.37 -24.40 0.18
N ASP A 339 -17.41 -24.74 -0.57
CA ASP A 339 -17.98 -23.87 -1.59
C ASP A 339 -18.86 -22.81 -0.90
N LEU A 340 -18.61 -21.53 -1.19
CA LEU A 340 -19.33 -20.43 -0.57
C LEU A 340 -20.66 -20.21 -1.29
N ASN A 341 -21.75 -20.20 -0.53
CA ASN A 341 -23.03 -19.74 -1.06
C ASN A 341 -23.10 -18.21 -0.99
N ILE A 342 -23.25 -17.57 -2.15
CA ILE A 342 -23.38 -16.12 -2.28
C ILE A 342 -24.89 -15.83 -2.27
N ASP A 343 -25.53 -16.05 -1.12
CA ASP A 343 -26.98 -15.86 -0.97
C ASP A 343 -27.37 -14.37 -1.00
N SER A 344 -28.58 -14.08 -1.50
CA SER A 344 -29.15 -12.73 -1.58
C SER A 344 -30.29 -12.46 -0.58
N ASN A 345 -30.86 -13.50 0.02
CA ASN A 345 -31.99 -13.38 0.95
C ASN A 345 -31.55 -13.75 2.37
N THR A 346 -31.60 -12.79 3.28
CA THR A 346 -31.30 -13.00 4.70
C THR A 346 -32.42 -12.48 5.59
N THR A 347 -32.35 -12.75 6.90
CA THR A 347 -33.29 -12.24 7.91
C THR A 347 -33.18 -10.72 8.05
N LYS A 348 -34.17 -10.08 8.67
CA LYS A 348 -34.17 -8.61 8.83
C LYS A 348 -32.95 -8.12 9.62
N SER A 349 -32.65 -8.77 10.75
CA SER A 349 -31.52 -8.44 11.61
C SER A 349 -30.17 -8.55 10.89
N LEU A 350 -30.01 -9.60 10.08
CA LEU A 350 -28.79 -9.84 9.30
C LEU A 350 -28.64 -8.86 8.13
N ASN A 351 -29.74 -8.49 7.47
CA ASN A 351 -29.73 -7.49 6.40
C ASN A 351 -29.22 -6.12 6.89
N GLU A 352 -29.63 -5.65 8.08
CA GLU A 352 -29.15 -4.37 8.63
C GLU A 352 -27.62 -4.36 8.81
N ILE A 353 -27.05 -5.48 9.27
CA ILE A 353 -25.60 -5.66 9.40
C ILE A 353 -24.93 -5.61 8.03
N ILE A 354 -25.48 -6.34 7.05
CA ILE A 354 -24.98 -6.41 5.68
C ILE A 354 -25.02 -5.04 4.99
N GLU A 355 -26.09 -4.26 5.12
CA GLU A 355 -26.14 -2.90 4.54
C GLU A 355 -25.09 -1.99 5.18
N SER A 356 -24.85 -2.09 6.49
CA SER A 356 -23.80 -1.31 7.17
C SER A 356 -22.37 -1.67 6.71
N ILE A 357 -22.17 -2.88 6.17
CA ILE A 357 -20.92 -3.28 5.51
C ILE A 357 -20.82 -2.56 4.16
N TYR A 358 -21.91 -2.54 3.40
CA TYR A 358 -21.95 -1.97 2.06
C TYR A 358 -21.87 -0.43 2.01
N ASP A 359 -22.10 0.26 3.14
CA ASP A 359 -21.75 1.68 3.32
C ASP A 359 -20.22 1.95 3.23
N ILE A 360 -19.42 0.89 3.38
CA ILE A 360 -17.95 0.93 3.34
C ILE A 360 -17.43 0.28 2.07
N TYR A 361 -17.95 -0.92 1.76
CA TYR A 361 -17.53 -1.74 0.65
C TYR A 361 -18.58 -1.66 -0.46
N ASP A 362 -18.30 -1.11 -1.64
CA ASP A 362 -19.36 -0.92 -2.65
C ASP A 362 -19.89 -2.27 -3.16
N LYS A 363 -21.22 -2.45 -3.23
CA LYS A 363 -21.87 -3.61 -3.85
C LYS A 363 -21.43 -3.84 -5.30
N LYS A 364 -20.96 -2.80 -6.00
CA LYS A 364 -20.37 -2.91 -7.34
C LYS A 364 -19.12 -3.78 -7.33
N TYR A 365 -18.23 -3.57 -6.36
CA TYR A 365 -16.90 -4.17 -6.30
C TYR A 365 -16.80 -5.34 -5.31
N PHE A 366 -17.75 -5.47 -4.39
CA PHE A 366 -17.75 -6.46 -3.34
C PHE A 366 -19.02 -7.31 -3.34
N LYS A 367 -18.88 -8.53 -2.84
CA LYS A 367 -19.96 -9.47 -2.51
C LYS A 367 -19.73 -9.97 -1.08
N HIS A 368 -20.70 -10.70 -0.52
CA HIS A 368 -20.49 -11.38 0.75
C HIS A 368 -20.93 -12.85 0.68
N ALA A 369 -20.43 -13.62 1.64
CA ALA A 369 -20.89 -14.98 1.95
C ALA A 369 -20.92 -15.14 3.46
N ILE A 370 -21.66 -16.13 3.95
CA ILE A 370 -21.85 -16.36 5.38
C ILE A 370 -21.50 -17.81 5.67
N ILE A 371 -20.79 -18.03 6.78
CA ILE A 371 -20.51 -19.36 7.30
C ILE A 371 -20.90 -19.38 8.76
N ASN A 372 -21.58 -20.44 9.18
CA ASN A 372 -21.88 -20.67 10.58
C ASN A 372 -21.19 -21.93 11.09
N ILE A 373 -20.59 -21.80 12.26
CA ILE A 373 -20.06 -22.91 13.03
C ILE A 373 -20.85 -23.00 14.33
N ARG A 374 -21.42 -24.17 14.59
CA ARG A 374 -22.07 -24.48 15.85
C ARG A 374 -21.20 -25.43 16.67
N ILE A 375 -20.95 -25.02 17.90
CA ILE A 375 -20.16 -25.74 18.88
C ILE A 375 -21.00 -25.88 20.14
N ALA A 376 -21.42 -27.11 20.45
CA ALA A 376 -22.43 -27.38 21.47
C ALA A 376 -23.68 -26.48 21.31
N TYR A 377 -23.87 -25.52 22.22
CA TYR A 377 -24.99 -24.56 22.21
C TYR A 377 -24.62 -23.17 21.68
N SER A 378 -23.36 -22.95 21.32
CA SER A 378 -22.89 -21.66 20.79
C SER A 378 -22.87 -21.68 19.27
N ILE A 379 -23.33 -20.59 18.66
CA ILE A 379 -23.30 -20.38 17.21
C ILE A 379 -22.40 -19.19 16.92
N TYR A 380 -21.43 -19.42 16.04
CA TYR A 380 -20.49 -18.43 15.56
C TYR A 380 -20.75 -18.18 14.08
N GLU A 381 -21.06 -16.94 13.73
CA GLU A 381 -21.36 -16.52 12.36
C GLU A 381 -20.21 -15.68 11.81
N TYR A 382 -19.76 -16.01 10.60
CA TYR A 382 -18.68 -15.31 9.92
C TYR A 382 -19.21 -14.74 8.62
N ILE A 383 -19.33 -13.41 8.55
CA ILE A 383 -19.63 -12.70 7.31
C ILE A 383 -18.30 -12.44 6.59
N LEU A 384 -18.14 -13.05 5.43
CA LEU A 384 -16.99 -12.87 4.55
C LEU A 384 -17.31 -11.77 3.55
N VAL A 385 -16.66 -10.62 3.65
CA VAL A 385 -16.74 -9.52 2.67
C VAL A 385 -15.64 -9.75 1.63
N MET A 386 -16.00 -9.88 0.36
CA MET A 386 -15.08 -10.37 -0.66
C MET A 386 -15.03 -9.41 -1.86
N PRO A 387 -13.84 -8.91 -2.23
CA PRO A 387 -13.66 -8.24 -3.51
C PRO A 387 -14.03 -9.20 -4.64
N LYS A 388 -14.77 -8.74 -5.65
CA LYS A 388 -15.25 -9.60 -6.74
C LYS A 388 -14.15 -10.02 -7.71
N TYR A 389 -13.08 -9.24 -7.82
CA TYR A 389 -12.09 -9.38 -8.88
C TYR A 389 -10.69 -9.57 -8.32
N ILE A 390 -9.98 -10.56 -8.85
CA ILE A 390 -8.55 -10.68 -8.68
C ILE A 390 -7.89 -9.64 -9.60
N PRO A 391 -6.85 -8.92 -9.13
CA PRO A 391 -6.08 -8.05 -10.01
C PRO A 391 -5.50 -8.85 -11.18
N LYS A 392 -5.65 -8.37 -12.42
CA LYS A 392 -5.28 -9.14 -13.62
C LYS A 392 -3.82 -9.64 -13.61
N PHE A 393 -2.92 -8.83 -13.08
CA PHE A 393 -1.50 -9.18 -13.00
C PHE A 393 -1.18 -10.24 -11.94
N ILE A 394 -2.07 -10.44 -10.98
CA ILE A 394 -1.99 -11.51 -9.99
C ILE A 394 -2.65 -12.78 -10.52
N GLU A 395 -3.80 -12.63 -11.20
CA GLU A 395 -4.58 -13.73 -11.74
C GLU A 395 -3.74 -14.66 -12.63
N SER A 396 -2.85 -14.10 -13.47
CA SER A 396 -1.94 -14.87 -14.32
C SER A 396 -0.86 -15.66 -13.57
N LYS A 397 -0.69 -15.42 -12.26
CA LYS A 397 0.36 -16.02 -11.41
C LYS A 397 -0.19 -17.08 -10.46
N ILE A 398 -1.51 -17.18 -10.29
CA ILE A 398 -2.15 -18.20 -9.44
C ILE A 398 -2.33 -19.48 -10.26
N ASP A 399 -2.09 -20.64 -9.64
CA ASP A 399 -2.41 -21.94 -10.25
C ASP A 399 -3.90 -22.00 -10.61
N SER A 400 -4.24 -22.45 -11.82
CA SER A 400 -5.62 -22.44 -12.30
C SER A 400 -6.57 -23.23 -11.40
N LYS A 401 -6.08 -24.27 -10.73
CA LYS A 401 -6.85 -25.07 -9.77
C LYS A 401 -7.12 -24.35 -8.44
N ASP A 402 -6.41 -23.26 -8.19
CA ASP A 402 -6.44 -22.48 -6.95
C ASP A 402 -7.16 -21.13 -7.11
N LEU A 403 -7.53 -20.75 -8.34
CA LEU A 403 -8.24 -19.50 -8.66
C LEU A 403 -9.53 -19.31 -7.84
N GLU A 404 -10.29 -20.38 -7.60
CA GLU A 404 -11.55 -20.32 -6.84
C GLU A 404 -11.34 -19.95 -5.35
N TYR A 405 -10.13 -20.14 -4.82
CA TYR A 405 -9.78 -19.74 -3.45
C TYR A 405 -9.46 -18.23 -3.35
N GLY A 406 -9.19 -17.59 -4.49
CA GLY A 406 -8.89 -16.17 -4.58
C GLY A 406 -7.45 -15.80 -4.19
N TYR A 407 -7.22 -14.50 -4.02
CA TYR A 407 -5.90 -13.92 -3.70
C TYR A 407 -5.92 -13.01 -2.48
N GLY A 408 -4.93 -13.19 -1.62
CA GLY A 408 -4.74 -12.43 -0.38
C GLY A 408 -5.11 -13.24 0.86
N ASP A 409 -5.18 -12.56 1.99
CA ASP A 409 -5.39 -13.20 3.29
C ASP A 409 -6.78 -12.90 3.84
N PHE A 410 -7.25 -13.75 4.77
CA PHE A 410 -8.40 -13.42 5.60
C PHE A 410 -8.00 -12.41 6.66
N ILE A 411 -8.69 -11.27 6.70
CA ILE A 411 -8.40 -10.20 7.64
C ILE A 411 -9.62 -9.98 8.54
N ASP A 412 -9.44 -10.23 9.84
CA ASP A 412 -10.43 -9.90 10.87
C ASP A 412 -10.63 -8.38 10.90
N LEU A 413 -11.83 -7.88 10.57
CA LEU A 413 -12.12 -6.45 10.55
C LEU A 413 -12.41 -5.88 11.95
N LYS A 414 -12.37 -6.70 13.00
CA LYS A 414 -12.68 -6.33 14.40
C LYS A 414 -14.05 -5.67 14.52
N ARG A 415 -15.03 -6.17 13.75
CA ARG A 415 -16.44 -5.75 13.78
C ARG A 415 -17.31 -6.91 14.25
N ASP A 416 -17.16 -7.26 15.53
CA ASP A 416 -17.94 -8.31 16.16
C ASP A 416 -19.37 -7.79 16.43
N TYR A 417 -20.36 -8.67 16.32
CA TYR A 417 -21.76 -8.35 16.59
C TYR A 417 -22.46 -9.49 17.31
N ILE A 418 -23.61 -9.21 17.89
CA ILE A 418 -24.52 -10.22 18.42
C ILE A 418 -25.87 -9.97 17.77
N ARG A 419 -26.48 -11.03 17.24
CA ARG A 419 -27.86 -10.99 16.76
C ARG A 419 -28.66 -12.13 17.35
N GLU A 420 -29.95 -11.88 17.54
CA GLU A 420 -30.91 -12.92 17.91
C GLU A 420 -31.33 -13.68 16.65
N CYS A 421 -31.51 -14.98 16.80
CA CYS A 421 -32.08 -15.84 15.77
C CYS A 421 -33.60 -15.63 15.73
N ASP A 422 -34.15 -15.28 14.57
CA ASP A 422 -35.61 -15.07 14.40
C ASP A 422 -36.41 -16.40 14.35
N ASP A 423 -35.82 -17.51 14.81
CA ASP A 423 -36.46 -18.83 14.82
C ASP A 423 -37.43 -18.94 16.01
N LYS A 424 -38.72 -19.13 15.69
CA LYS A 424 -39.86 -18.96 16.61
C LYS A 424 -39.87 -19.91 17.82
N GLU A 425 -39.01 -20.92 17.81
CA GLU A 425 -38.98 -21.97 18.83
C GLU A 425 -37.87 -21.79 19.88
N ILE A 426 -36.80 -21.05 19.59
CA ILE A 426 -35.64 -20.94 20.49
C ILE A 426 -34.97 -19.56 20.37
N ASN A 427 -34.89 -18.83 21.49
CA ASN A 427 -34.06 -17.63 21.59
C ASN A 427 -32.57 -18.02 21.62
N LEU A 428 -31.94 -18.06 20.45
CA LEU A 428 -30.52 -18.31 20.28
C LEU A 428 -29.79 -16.99 19.99
N ASN A 429 -28.72 -16.73 20.74
CA ASN A 429 -27.81 -15.63 20.46
C ASN A 429 -26.69 -16.12 19.53
N ILE A 430 -26.52 -15.44 18.40
CA ILE A 430 -25.47 -15.71 17.41
C ILE A 430 -24.35 -14.69 17.62
N GLN A 431 -23.14 -15.19 17.81
CA GLN A 431 -21.94 -14.36 17.92
C GLN A 431 -21.31 -14.21 16.54
N GLY A 432 -21.33 -12.98 16.03
CA GLY A 432 -20.92 -12.67 14.67
C GLY A 432 -19.54 -12.04 14.59
N LYS A 433 -18.77 -12.39 13.55
CA LYS A 433 -17.55 -11.71 13.13
C LYS A 433 -17.62 -11.35 11.66
N ILE A 434 -16.97 -10.24 11.30
CA ILE A 434 -16.86 -9.81 9.91
C ILE A 434 -15.39 -9.88 9.49
N LEU A 435 -15.13 -10.62 8.42
CA LEU A 435 -13.81 -10.80 7.85
C LEU A 435 -13.79 -10.21 6.44
N LEU A 436 -12.69 -9.55 6.08
CA LEU A 436 -12.36 -9.36 4.66
C LEU A 436 -11.75 -10.67 4.16
N ALA A 437 -12.32 -11.24 3.11
CA ALA A 437 -11.82 -12.44 2.48
C ALA A 437 -10.91 -12.10 1.28
N PRO A 438 -10.17 -13.10 0.76
CA PRO A 438 -9.37 -12.92 -0.44
C PRO A 438 -10.20 -12.44 -1.64
N SER A 439 -9.52 -11.78 -2.57
CA SER A 439 -10.13 -11.26 -3.79
C SER A 439 -10.55 -12.40 -4.71
N GLY A 440 -11.74 -12.33 -5.29
CA GLY A 440 -12.25 -13.33 -6.23
C GLY A 440 -12.74 -14.63 -5.62
N THR A 441 -12.66 -14.80 -4.30
CA THR A 441 -13.01 -16.06 -3.62
C THR A 441 -14.44 -16.52 -3.91
N SER A 442 -14.57 -17.81 -4.24
CA SER A 442 -15.82 -18.57 -4.32
C SER A 442 -15.76 -19.88 -3.53
N LYS A 443 -14.55 -20.32 -3.16
CA LYS A 443 -14.29 -21.50 -2.35
C LYS A 443 -13.31 -21.13 -1.24
N ILE A 444 -13.44 -21.71 -0.05
CA ILE A 444 -12.48 -21.47 1.03
C ILE A 444 -11.88 -22.78 1.52
N ARG A 445 -10.63 -22.70 1.97
CA ARG A 445 -10.01 -23.75 2.78
C ARG A 445 -10.14 -23.38 4.24
N LEU A 446 -10.97 -24.11 4.97
CA LEU A 446 -11.28 -23.87 6.37
C LEU A 446 -10.59 -24.90 7.27
N GLU A 447 -10.07 -24.46 8.40
CA GLU A 447 -9.65 -25.33 9.51
C GLU A 447 -10.13 -24.71 10.82
N VAL A 448 -10.76 -25.52 11.67
CA VAL A 448 -11.22 -25.12 13.00
C VAL A 448 -10.34 -25.78 14.05
N ARG A 449 -9.84 -24.99 15.01
CA ARG A 449 -8.93 -25.42 16.08
C ARG A 449 -9.50 -25.16 17.48
#